data_AF-A0A1Y4QD89-F1
#
_entry.id   AF-A0A1Y4QD89-F1
#
_cell.length_a   1.000
_cell.length_b   1.000
_cell.length_c   1.000
_cell.angle_alpha   90.00
_cell.angle_beta   90.00
_cell.angle_gamma   90.00
#
_symmetry.space_group_name_H-M   'P 1'
#
loop_
_entity.id
_entity.type
_entity.pdbx_description
1 polymer ?
#
loop_
_entity_poly.entity_id
_entity_poly.type
_entity_poly.pdbx_seq_one_letter_code
_entity_poly.pdbx_strand_id
1 'polypeptide(L)'
;MYVIGYCDGIYAGTYDNANGTYLYSSNSSNKKEPKIFKTLKGVTNHISNLKKKIPYPDTYNFKIKEWTDKDYEKYLNSIGIDLLETKIKQLKNEKEKYWKKVFKKVKGEIEVIRIEIEDNIGIVTYYMPYSTYEHEFFFQADLDTDKVISAFCDAVNQEAENMIQTIRDCSKDLKNLF
;
A
#
# COMPACT_ATOMS: atom_id res chain seq x y z
N MET A 1 -15.51 20.27 -3.22
CA MET A 1 -14.27 19.99 -3.97
C MET A 1 -14.44 20.38 -5.43
N TYR A 2 -13.37 20.58 -6.21
CA TYR A 2 -13.49 20.97 -7.62
C TYR A 2 -12.88 19.90 -8.54
N VAL A 3 -13.54 19.66 -9.67
CA VAL A 3 -13.05 18.79 -10.75
C VAL A 3 -13.12 19.52 -12.09
N ILE A 4 -12.39 18.98 -13.08
CA ILE A 4 -12.38 19.53 -14.44
C ILE A 4 -13.23 18.61 -15.32
N GLY A 5 -14.35 19.15 -15.83
CA GLY A 5 -15.05 18.58 -16.98
C GLY A 5 -14.40 19.08 -18.28
N TYR A 6 -14.36 18.23 -19.29
CA TYR A 6 -13.88 18.60 -20.62
C TYR A 6 -14.62 17.76 -21.66
N CYS A 7 -15.08 18.39 -22.75
CA CYS A 7 -16.03 17.78 -23.68
C CYS A 7 -17.18 17.09 -22.90
N ASP A 8 -17.31 15.77 -23.05
CA ASP A 8 -18.33 14.93 -22.38
C ASP A 8 -17.78 14.15 -21.17
N GLY A 9 -16.51 14.37 -20.80
CA GLY A 9 -15.81 13.61 -19.77
C GLY A 9 -15.42 14.41 -18.52
N ILE A 10 -14.88 13.69 -17.54
CA ILE A 10 -14.20 14.26 -16.37
C ILE A 10 -12.70 13.96 -16.50
N TYR A 11 -11.85 14.92 -16.18
CA TYR A 11 -10.41 14.80 -16.31
C TYR A 11 -9.79 13.92 -15.21
N ALA A 12 -8.96 12.95 -15.60
CA ALA A 12 -8.30 12.01 -14.69
C ALA A 12 -6.93 12.48 -14.16
N GLY A 13 -6.47 13.70 -14.49
CA GLY A 13 -5.20 14.21 -13.95
C GLY A 13 -3.94 13.70 -14.65
N THR A 14 -4.10 13.01 -15.79
CA THR A 14 -2.99 12.48 -16.59
C THR A 14 -3.15 12.90 -18.05
N TYR A 15 -2.02 13.06 -18.74
CA TYR A 15 -1.94 13.29 -20.18
C TYR A 15 -0.82 12.39 -20.74
N ASP A 16 -1.03 11.82 -21.92
CA ASP A 16 -0.03 10.98 -22.58
C ASP A 16 0.81 11.84 -23.55
N ASN A 17 2.14 11.72 -23.50
CA ASN A 17 3.04 12.46 -24.39
C ASN A 17 3.46 11.63 -25.63
N ALA A 18 3.14 10.34 -25.69
CA ALA A 18 3.68 9.44 -26.71
C ALA A 18 3.17 9.72 -28.13
N ASN A 19 1.92 10.22 -28.28
CA ASN A 19 1.27 10.45 -29.58
C ASN A 19 0.71 11.87 -29.73
N GLY A 20 1.16 12.82 -28.91
CA GLY A 20 0.55 14.14 -28.71
C GLY A 20 -0.17 14.21 -27.37
N THR A 21 -0.13 15.38 -26.70
CA THR A 21 -0.61 15.56 -25.32
C THR A 21 -2.14 15.52 -25.21
N TYR A 22 -2.73 14.32 -25.25
CA TYR A 22 -4.17 14.12 -25.09
C TYR A 22 -4.56 14.01 -23.62
N LEU A 23 -5.68 14.67 -23.26
CA LEU A 23 -6.26 14.58 -21.93
C LEU A 23 -6.90 13.20 -21.72
N TYR A 24 -6.58 12.58 -20.58
CA TYR A 24 -7.16 11.31 -20.22
C TYR A 24 -8.44 11.50 -19.39
N SER A 25 -9.52 10.82 -19.79
CA SER A 25 -10.79 10.89 -19.08
C SER A 25 -10.80 9.90 -17.93
N SER A 26 -11.53 10.25 -16.88
CA SER A 26 -12.02 9.32 -15.88
C SER A 26 -13.29 8.69 -16.45
N ASN A 27 -13.32 7.37 -16.60
CA ASN A 27 -14.48 6.65 -17.14
C ASN A 27 -14.45 5.16 -16.75
N SER A 28 -15.54 4.44 -17.04
CA SER A 28 -15.70 3.02 -16.71
C SER A 28 -14.76 2.09 -17.47
N SER A 29 -14.28 2.49 -18.66
CA SER A 29 -13.35 1.67 -19.46
C SER A 29 -11.95 1.63 -18.86
N ASN A 30 -11.47 2.74 -18.31
CA ASN A 30 -10.12 2.82 -17.74
C ASN A 30 -10.07 2.83 -16.21
N LYS A 31 -11.22 3.01 -15.54
CA LYS A 31 -11.36 3.04 -14.08
C LYS A 31 -10.34 3.93 -13.38
N LYS A 32 -9.97 5.07 -13.99
CA LYS A 32 -9.12 6.07 -13.33
C LYS A 32 -9.98 7.03 -12.52
N GLU A 33 -9.57 7.32 -11.30
CA GLU A 33 -10.19 8.37 -10.49
C GLU A 33 -10.02 9.77 -11.14
N PRO A 34 -10.98 10.68 -10.98
CA PRO A 34 -10.86 12.03 -11.50
C PRO A 34 -9.91 12.86 -10.63
N LYS A 35 -9.26 13.85 -11.24
CA LYS A 35 -8.37 14.76 -10.51
C LYS A 35 -9.18 15.73 -9.67
N ILE A 36 -9.04 15.64 -8.34
CA ILE A 36 -9.69 16.54 -7.39
C ILE A 36 -8.78 17.70 -7.01
N PHE A 37 -9.37 18.89 -6.90
CA PHE A 37 -8.75 20.10 -6.39
C PHE A 37 -9.50 20.59 -5.15
N LYS A 38 -8.75 20.99 -4.12
CA LYS A 38 -9.34 21.52 -2.86
C LYS A 38 -9.88 22.94 -3.01
N THR A 39 -9.32 23.73 -3.93
CA THR A 39 -9.64 25.16 -4.07
C THR A 39 -9.91 25.54 -5.52
N LEU A 40 -10.79 26.53 -5.71
CA LEU A 40 -11.09 27.10 -7.02
C LEU A 40 -9.82 27.63 -7.70
N LYS A 41 -8.99 28.37 -6.95
CA LYS A 41 -7.69 28.86 -7.43
C LYS A 41 -6.78 27.73 -7.91
N GLY A 42 -6.78 26.59 -7.20
CA GLY A 42 -5.98 25.42 -7.56
C GLY A 42 -6.40 24.83 -8.91
N VAL A 43 -7.70 24.63 -9.12
CA VAL A 43 -8.20 24.09 -10.40
C VAL A 43 -8.01 25.08 -11.55
N THR A 44 -8.22 26.38 -11.33
CA THR A 44 -8.00 27.41 -12.36
C THR A 44 -6.54 27.46 -12.80
N ASN A 45 -5.61 27.50 -11.85
CA ASN A 45 -4.17 27.47 -12.16
C ASN A 45 -3.78 26.20 -12.92
N HIS A 46 -4.37 25.06 -12.56
CA HIS A 46 -4.10 23.81 -13.23
C HIS A 46 -4.60 23.84 -14.68
N ILE A 47 -5.81 24.34 -14.95
CA ILE A 47 -6.33 24.52 -16.31
C ILE A 47 -5.42 25.45 -17.11
N SER A 48 -5.00 26.59 -16.56
CA SER A 48 -4.07 27.52 -17.24
C SER A 48 -2.75 26.85 -17.62
N ASN A 49 -2.23 25.96 -16.77
CA ASN A 49 -1.01 25.20 -17.07
C ASN A 49 -1.26 24.09 -18.09
N LEU A 50 -2.41 23.40 -18.03
CA LEU A 50 -2.79 22.40 -19.02
C LEU A 50 -2.92 23.01 -20.41
N LYS A 51 -3.56 24.18 -20.53
CA LYS A 51 -3.74 24.88 -21.82
C LYS A 51 -2.42 25.20 -22.52
N LYS A 52 -1.32 25.37 -21.78
CA LYS A 52 0.02 25.60 -22.34
C LYS A 52 0.70 24.34 -22.87
N LYS A 53 0.21 23.16 -22.49
CA LYS A 53 0.83 21.86 -22.77
C LYS A 53 0.09 21.05 -23.82
N ILE A 54 -1.23 21.20 -23.90
CA ILE A 54 -2.06 20.44 -24.83
C ILE A 54 -2.17 21.12 -26.19
N PRO A 55 -2.25 20.36 -27.29
CA PRO A 55 -2.55 20.92 -28.60
C PRO A 55 -4.01 21.40 -28.64
N TYR A 56 -4.27 22.54 -29.30
CA TYR A 56 -5.62 23.08 -29.51
C TYR A 56 -6.48 23.20 -28.23
N PRO A 57 -5.99 23.88 -27.17
CA PRO A 57 -6.60 23.91 -25.84
C PRO A 57 -8.06 24.42 -25.82
N ASP A 58 -8.43 25.26 -26.79
CA ASP A 58 -9.76 25.85 -26.85
C ASP A 58 -10.83 24.87 -27.36
N THR A 59 -10.44 23.74 -27.96
CA THR A 59 -11.37 22.69 -28.41
C THR A 59 -11.93 21.84 -27.26
N TYR A 60 -11.26 21.81 -26.11
CA TYR A 60 -11.61 20.92 -25.01
C TYR A 60 -12.75 21.43 -24.11
N ASN A 61 -13.23 22.66 -24.32
CA ASN A 61 -14.35 23.27 -23.59
C ASN A 61 -14.30 23.01 -22.07
N PHE A 62 -13.17 23.34 -21.44
CA PHE A 62 -12.97 23.08 -20.02
C PHE A 62 -14.03 23.75 -19.15
N LYS A 63 -14.61 22.97 -18.24
CA LYS A 63 -15.58 23.44 -17.25
C LYS A 63 -15.11 23.05 -15.85
N ILE A 64 -15.08 24.01 -14.94
CA ILE A 64 -14.89 23.73 -13.53
C ILE A 64 -16.24 23.29 -12.97
N LYS A 65 -16.29 22.11 -12.35
CA LYS A 65 -17.47 21.62 -11.64
C LYS A 65 -17.14 21.55 -10.16
N GLU A 66 -18.04 22.07 -9.33
CA GLU A 66 -17.98 21.90 -7.89
C GLU A 66 -18.77 20.64 -7.53
N TRP A 67 -18.14 19.75 -6.76
CA TRP A 67 -18.70 18.50 -6.28
C TRP A 67 -18.69 18.45 -4.76
N THR A 68 -19.73 17.86 -4.18
CA THR A 68 -19.74 17.39 -2.80
C THR A 68 -19.05 16.02 -2.71
N ASP A 69 -18.78 15.54 -1.50
CA ASP A 69 -18.28 14.18 -1.29
C ASP A 69 -19.26 13.12 -1.84
N LYS A 70 -20.57 13.38 -1.73
CA LYS A 70 -21.62 12.51 -2.28
C LYS A 70 -21.62 12.47 -3.80
N ASP A 71 -21.35 13.59 -4.47
CA ASP A 71 -21.22 13.63 -5.93
C ASP A 71 -20.01 12.82 -6.40
N TYR A 72 -18.89 12.96 -5.67
CA TYR A 72 -17.67 12.20 -5.93
C TYR A 72 -17.88 10.69 -5.79
N GLU A 73 -18.47 10.26 -4.68
CA GLU A 73 -18.82 8.86 -4.43
C GLU A 73 -19.75 8.30 -5.50
N LYS A 74 -20.82 9.04 -5.84
CA LYS A 74 -21.75 8.64 -6.89
C LYS A 74 -21.04 8.49 -8.24
N TYR A 75 -20.14 9.41 -8.56
CA TYR A 75 -19.38 9.36 -9.81
C TYR A 75 -18.44 8.16 -9.86
N LEU A 76 -17.70 7.89 -8.79
CA LEU A 76 -16.80 6.73 -8.73
C LEU A 76 -17.54 5.40 -8.87
N ASN A 77 -18.67 5.26 -8.16
CA ASN A 77 -19.54 4.09 -8.32
C ASN A 77 -20.02 3.95 -9.77
N SER A 78 -20.36 5.06 -10.45
CA SER A 78 -20.81 5.04 -11.85
C SER A 78 -19.75 4.57 -12.84
N ILE A 79 -18.46 4.70 -12.50
CA ILE A 79 -17.33 4.20 -13.31
C ILE A 79 -16.79 2.86 -12.80
N GLY A 80 -17.49 2.22 -11.86
CA GLY A 80 -17.13 0.90 -11.33
C GLY A 80 -15.91 0.93 -10.39
N ILE A 81 -15.71 2.04 -9.68
CA ILE A 81 -14.73 2.18 -8.60
C ILE A 81 -15.49 2.21 -7.27
N ASP A 82 -15.29 1.20 -6.44
CA ASP A 82 -15.78 1.20 -5.06
C ASP A 82 -14.78 1.95 -4.17
N LEU A 83 -15.25 3.08 -3.61
CA LEU A 83 -14.44 3.93 -2.73
C LEU A 83 -14.02 3.21 -1.45
N LEU A 84 -14.90 2.35 -0.90
CA LEU A 84 -14.64 1.62 0.32
C LEU A 84 -13.54 0.59 0.07
N GLU A 85 -13.67 -0.19 -1.00
CA GLU A 85 -12.67 -1.19 -1.40
C GLU A 85 -11.30 -0.54 -1.67
N THR A 86 -11.29 0.59 -2.36
CA THR A 86 -10.06 1.34 -2.67
C THR A 86 -9.39 1.87 -1.41
N LYS A 87 -10.16 2.46 -0.48
CA LYS A 87 -9.65 2.94 0.81
C LYS A 87 -9.11 1.80 1.68
N ILE A 88 -9.82 0.67 1.74
CA ILE A 88 -9.37 -0.53 2.46
C ILE A 88 -8.05 -1.02 1.88
N LYS A 89 -7.93 -1.09 0.55
CA LYS A 89 -6.69 -1.52 -0.12
C LYS A 89 -5.52 -0.56 0.15
N GLN A 90 -5.77 0.75 0.16
CA GLN A 90 -4.76 1.75 0.52
C GLN A 90 -4.30 1.59 1.97
N LEU A 91 -5.23 1.47 2.92
CA LEU A 91 -4.92 1.27 4.34
C LEU A 91 -4.14 -0.02 4.59
N LYS A 92 -4.51 -1.13 3.94
CA LYS A 92 -3.76 -2.39 3.97
C LYS A 92 -2.32 -2.18 3.47
N ASN A 93 -2.14 -1.53 2.33
CA ASN A 93 -0.82 -1.22 1.76
C ASN A 93 0.03 -0.31 2.66
N GLU A 94 -0.58 0.67 3.33
CA GLU A 94 0.14 1.56 4.26
C GLU A 94 0.62 0.81 5.51
N LYS A 95 -0.25 -0.03 6.10
CA LYS A 95 0.11 -0.88 7.24
C LYS A 95 1.22 -1.87 6.89
N GLU A 96 1.13 -2.54 5.74
CA GLU A 96 2.17 -3.47 5.30
C GLU A 96 3.52 -2.78 5.09
N LYS A 97 3.53 -1.60 4.45
CA LYS A 97 4.75 -0.78 4.30
C LYS A 97 5.33 -0.35 5.63
N TYR A 98 4.49 0.01 6.60
CA TYR A 98 4.92 0.36 7.95
C TYR A 98 5.67 -0.80 8.61
N TRP A 99 5.04 -1.98 8.68
CA TRP A 99 5.63 -3.14 9.34
C TRP A 99 6.89 -3.65 8.62
N LYS A 100 6.91 -3.63 7.28
CA LYS A 100 8.14 -3.88 6.50
C LYS A 100 9.29 -2.95 6.91
N LYS A 101 9.01 -1.67 7.16
CA LYS A 101 10.02 -0.71 7.62
C LYS A 101 10.46 -0.96 9.07
N VAL A 102 9.55 -1.36 9.94
CA VAL A 102 9.84 -1.69 11.34
C VAL A 102 10.80 -2.87 11.41
N PHE A 103 10.45 -4.01 10.80
CA PHE A 103 11.25 -5.23 10.86
C PHE A 103 12.52 -5.18 10.00
N LYS A 104 12.59 -4.32 8.97
CA LYS A 104 13.86 -4.05 8.27
C LYS A 104 14.96 -3.49 9.19
N LYS A 105 14.60 -2.92 10.35
CA LYS A 105 15.58 -2.43 11.34
C LYS A 105 16.14 -3.55 12.20
N VAL A 106 15.55 -4.74 12.20
CA VAL A 106 16.13 -5.91 12.86
C VAL A 106 17.45 -6.20 12.16
N LYS A 107 18.55 -5.79 12.79
CA LYS A 107 19.93 -5.98 12.34
C LYS A 107 20.57 -7.00 13.26
N GLY A 108 21.08 -8.08 12.70
CA GLY A 108 21.70 -9.16 13.47
C GLY A 108 21.74 -10.44 12.64
N GLU A 109 21.85 -11.57 13.32
CA GLU A 109 21.87 -12.90 12.69
C GLU A 109 20.48 -13.44 12.35
N ILE A 110 19.42 -12.78 12.83
CA ILE A 110 18.04 -13.10 12.45
C ILE A 110 17.71 -12.47 11.11
N GLU A 111 17.44 -13.30 10.11
CA GLU A 111 17.09 -12.85 8.77
C GLU A 111 15.56 -12.83 8.61
N VAL A 112 14.97 -11.64 8.54
CA VAL A 112 13.55 -11.50 8.19
C VAL A 112 13.38 -11.58 6.68
N ILE A 113 12.69 -12.61 6.22
CA ILE A 113 12.53 -12.99 4.81
C ILE A 113 11.32 -12.26 4.21
N ARG A 114 10.18 -12.34 4.90
CA ARG A 114 8.89 -11.87 4.40
C ARG A 114 8.04 -11.30 5.51
N ILE A 115 7.26 -10.27 5.18
CA ILE A 115 6.25 -9.68 6.04
C ILE A 115 4.99 -9.51 5.22
N GLU A 116 3.90 -10.10 5.70
CA GLU A 116 2.59 -10.07 5.07
C GLU A 116 1.56 -9.56 6.08
N ILE A 117 0.60 -8.76 5.62
CA ILE A 117 -0.52 -8.29 6.44
C ILE A 117 -1.81 -8.69 5.74
N GLU A 118 -2.59 -9.57 6.35
CA GLU A 118 -3.91 -9.99 5.88
C GLU A 118 -4.93 -9.80 6.98
N ASP A 119 -6.01 -9.05 6.69
CA ASP A 119 -7.14 -8.82 7.61
C ASP A 119 -6.74 -8.51 9.07
N ASN A 120 -5.77 -7.59 9.21
CA ASN A 120 -5.18 -7.13 10.48
C ASN A 120 -4.28 -8.14 11.18
N ILE A 121 -4.04 -9.31 10.60
CA ILE A 121 -3.03 -10.27 11.06
C ILE A 121 -1.75 -10.02 10.28
N GLY A 122 -0.67 -9.74 11.00
CA GLY A 122 0.67 -9.67 10.46
C GLY A 122 1.42 -10.97 10.65
N ILE A 123 2.14 -11.39 9.62
CA ILE A 123 2.99 -12.57 9.62
C ILE A 123 4.41 -12.12 9.30
N VAL A 124 5.37 -12.50 10.16
CA VAL A 124 6.80 -12.32 9.92
C VAL A 124 7.40 -13.70 9.69
N THR A 125 7.93 -13.94 8.50
CA THR A 125 8.71 -15.15 8.19
C THR A 125 10.19 -14.83 8.34
N TYR A 126 10.92 -15.63 9.11
CA TYR A 126 12.32 -15.38 9.42
C TYR A 126 13.13 -16.67 9.57
N TYR A 127 14.45 -16.57 9.41
CA TYR A 127 15.42 -17.62 9.75
C TYR A 127 16.08 -17.33 11.10
N MET A 128 16.20 -18.38 11.90
CA MET A 128 17.12 -18.41 13.04
C MET A 128 18.57 -18.55 12.54
N PRO A 129 19.58 -18.12 13.31
CA PRO A 129 20.97 -18.24 12.90
C PRO A 129 21.32 -19.70 12.69
N TYR A 130 22.01 -20.00 11.58
CA TYR A 130 22.43 -21.35 11.21
C TYR A 130 21.28 -22.34 10.97
N SER A 131 20.03 -21.87 10.88
CA SER A 131 18.87 -22.67 10.49
C SER A 131 18.55 -22.47 9.01
N THR A 132 18.09 -23.53 8.35
CA THR A 132 17.49 -23.45 7.01
C THR A 132 15.96 -23.53 7.07
N TYR A 133 15.38 -23.57 8.28
CA TYR A 133 13.94 -23.68 8.49
C TYR A 133 13.32 -22.31 8.68
N GLU A 134 12.24 -22.05 7.94
CA GLU A 134 11.45 -20.84 8.10
C GLU A 134 10.62 -20.92 9.38
N HIS A 135 10.67 -19.86 10.17
CA HIS A 135 9.81 -19.67 11.33
C HIS A 135 8.82 -18.54 11.04
N GLU A 136 7.61 -18.68 11.58
CA GLU A 136 6.54 -17.70 11.42
C GLU A 136 6.16 -17.11 12.78
N PHE A 137 6.11 -15.78 12.85
CA PHE A 137 5.60 -15.03 13.98
C PHE A 137 4.35 -14.26 13.58
N PHE A 138 3.27 -14.45 14.33
CA PHE A 138 1.98 -13.85 14.08
C PHE A 138 1.69 -12.74 15.09
N PHE A 139 1.14 -11.62 14.62
CA PHE A 139 0.76 -10.50 15.47
C PHE A 139 -0.46 -9.76 14.92
N GLN A 140 -1.09 -8.92 15.75
CA GLN A 140 -2.16 -8.01 15.29
C GLN A 140 -1.54 -6.70 14.81
N ALA A 141 -1.83 -6.31 13.56
CA ALA A 141 -1.19 -5.20 12.86
C ALA A 141 -1.57 -3.81 13.39
N ASP A 142 -2.58 -3.72 14.26
CA ASP A 142 -3.02 -2.53 14.97
C ASP A 142 -2.49 -2.44 16.41
N LEU A 143 -1.76 -3.46 16.89
CA LEU A 143 -1.10 -3.38 18.18
C LEU A 143 0.03 -2.35 18.17
N ASP A 144 0.32 -1.87 19.38
CA ASP A 144 1.47 -1.01 19.63
C ASP A 144 2.78 -1.68 19.16
N THR A 145 3.64 -0.88 18.53
CA THR A 145 4.86 -1.39 17.88
C THR A 145 5.83 -1.99 18.88
N ASP A 146 5.99 -1.39 20.06
CA ASP A 146 6.92 -1.90 21.06
C ASP A 146 6.43 -3.23 21.64
N LYS A 147 5.10 -3.38 21.80
CA LYS A 147 4.50 -4.66 22.20
C LYS A 147 4.75 -5.76 21.17
N VAL A 148 4.57 -5.47 19.89
CA VAL A 148 4.81 -6.45 18.82
C VAL A 148 6.28 -6.85 18.75
N ILE A 149 7.19 -5.88 18.83
CA ILE A 149 8.64 -6.16 18.82
C ILE A 149 9.07 -6.95 20.05
N SER A 150 8.57 -6.60 21.24
CA SER A 150 8.85 -7.38 22.46
C SER A 150 8.39 -8.83 22.29
N ALA A 151 7.16 -9.05 21.84
CA ALA A 151 6.63 -10.39 21.62
C ALA A 151 7.42 -11.17 20.55
N PHE A 152 7.89 -10.49 19.50
CA PHE A 152 8.76 -11.11 18.49
C PHE A 152 10.10 -11.55 19.10
N CYS A 153 10.73 -10.70 19.93
CA CYS A 153 11.95 -11.07 20.63
C CYS A 153 11.74 -12.26 21.57
N ASP A 154 10.62 -12.30 22.30
CA ASP A 154 10.29 -13.42 23.17
C ASP A 154 10.11 -14.73 22.37
N ALA A 155 9.46 -14.67 21.21
CA ALA A 155 9.30 -15.82 20.31
C ALA A 155 10.65 -16.33 19.78
N VAL A 156 11.53 -15.42 19.35
CA VAL A 156 12.89 -15.77 18.90
C VAL A 156 13.70 -16.41 20.04
N ASN A 157 13.62 -15.87 21.25
CA ASN A 157 14.31 -16.43 22.42
C ASN A 157 13.79 -17.84 22.75
N GLN A 158 12.46 -18.04 22.70
CA GLN A 158 11.87 -19.35 22.94
C GLN A 158 12.34 -20.38 21.90
N GLU A 159 12.44 -19.98 20.63
CA GLU A 159 12.93 -20.87 19.58
C GLU A 159 14.42 -21.20 19.74
N ALA A 160 15.23 -20.23 20.17
CA ALA A 160 16.64 -20.48 20.49
C ALA A 160 16.79 -21.52 21.61
N GLU A 161 15.99 -21.43 22.67
CA GLU A 161 15.99 -22.43 23.76
C GLU A 161 15.58 -23.82 23.26
N ASN A 162 14.58 -23.90 22.37
CA ASN A 162 14.14 -25.16 21.75
C ASN A 162 15.28 -25.80 20.92
N MET A 163 16.00 -25.00 20.13
CA MET A 163 17.13 -25.46 19.33
C MET A 163 18.27 -25.97 20.23
N ILE A 164 18.63 -25.23 21.29
CA ILE A 164 19.66 -25.63 22.26
C ILE A 164 19.28 -26.95 22.93
N GLN A 165 18.02 -27.10 23.33
CA GLN A 165 17.55 -28.32 23.97
C GLN A 165 17.64 -29.52 23.04
N THR A 166 17.25 -29.35 21.77
CA THR A 166 17.34 -30.41 20.75
C THR A 166 18.78 -30.86 20.54
N ILE A 167 19.73 -29.92 20.44
CA ILE A 167 21.17 -30.24 20.34
C ILE A 167 21.65 -31.05 21.55
N ARG A 168 21.24 -30.66 22.77
CA ARG A 168 21.60 -31.39 23.99
C ARG A 168 21.05 -32.81 24.00
N ASP A 169 19.82 -33.00 23.54
CA ASP A 169 19.20 -34.32 23.52
C ASP A 169 19.83 -35.23 22.46
N CYS A 170 20.11 -34.71 21.26
CA CYS A 170 20.91 -35.44 20.26
C CYS A 170 22.29 -35.86 20.81
N SER A 171 22.94 -35.00 21.60
CA SER A 171 24.22 -35.35 22.22
C SER A 171 24.11 -36.46 23.26
N LYS A 172 22.99 -36.59 23.97
CA LYS A 172 22.76 -37.69 24.91
C LYS A 172 22.54 -39.00 24.17
N ASP A 173 21.79 -38.98 23.08
CA ASP A 173 21.54 -40.17 22.27
C ASP A 173 22.84 -40.75 21.69
N LEU A 174 23.78 -39.88 21.31
CA LEU A 174 25.14 -40.32 20.92
C LEU A 174 25.88 -41.06 22.04
N LYS A 175 25.72 -40.65 23.31
CA LYS A 175 26.30 -41.38 24.44
C LYS A 175 25.64 -42.73 24.70
N ASN A 176 24.41 -42.91 24.25
CA ASN A 176 23.68 -44.17 24.37
C ASN A 176 23.96 -45.12 23.18
N LEU A 177 24.63 -44.63 22.13
CA LEU A 177 24.99 -45.39 20.93
C LEU A 177 26.35 -46.10 21.02
N PHE A 178 27.18 -45.79 22.02
CA PHE A 178 28.48 -46.39 22.30
C PHE A 178 28.56 -46.88 23.74
#